data_AF-A0A6A5AI25-F1
#
_entry.id   AF-A0A6A5AI25-F1
#
_cell.length_a   1.000
_cell.length_b   1.000
_cell.length_c   1.000
_cell.angle_alpha   90.00
_cell.angle_beta   90.00
_cell.angle_gamma   90.00
#
_symmetry.space_group_name_H-M   'P 1'
#
loop_
_entity.id
_entity.type
_entity.pdbx_description
1 polymer ?
#
loop_
_entity_poly.entity_id
_entity_poly.type
_entity_poly.pdbx_seq_one_letter_code
_entity_poly.pdbx_strand_id
1 'polypeptide(L)'
;MIVAPGFVDIQLNGAFGHDFSDVECTPEQILEVRQKLLSTGVTAFCPTVISSAQDTYAKVLHKFKRTDDGHIVHGANMVGLHLEGPFINKQRKGAHKEEVLVDPEEGIKSLDERYGAEFLSRDHVALVTLAPELKGALPAIAELRQRGITVSAGHSSANIQQAVAGVDAGITMLT
;
A
#
# COMPACT_ATOMS: atom_id res chain seq x y z
N MET A 1 -6.90 -7.41 34.26
CA MET A 1 -7.35 -7.31 32.86
C MET A 1 -6.88 -5.96 32.34
N ILE A 2 -6.24 -5.92 31.18
CA ILE A 2 -5.82 -4.67 30.53
C ILE A 2 -6.85 -4.36 29.45
N VAL A 3 -7.31 -3.12 29.39
CA VAL A 3 -8.13 -2.61 28.29
C VAL A 3 -7.29 -1.58 27.54
N ALA A 4 -7.21 -1.72 26.23
CA ALA A 4 -6.45 -0.85 25.34
C ALA A 4 -7.25 -0.59 24.06
N PRO A 5 -6.93 0.48 23.29
CA PRO A 5 -7.44 0.63 21.93
C PRO A 5 -7.09 -0.60 21.07
N GLY A 6 -7.97 -0.95 20.15
CA GLY A 6 -7.71 -2.03 19.19
C GLY A 6 -6.52 -1.70 18.27
N PHE A 7 -5.82 -2.73 17.81
CA PHE A 7 -4.65 -2.54 16.97
C PHE A 7 -5.02 -2.05 15.57
N VAL A 8 -4.13 -1.25 15.00
CA VAL A 8 -4.19 -0.80 13.60
C VAL A 8 -3.00 -1.41 12.87
N ASP A 9 -3.26 -2.33 11.94
CA ASP A 9 -2.23 -2.99 11.16
C ASP A 9 -2.10 -2.36 9.78
N ILE A 10 -1.09 -1.53 9.58
CA ILE A 10 -0.93 -0.71 8.38
C ILE A 10 -0.24 -1.43 7.22
N GLN A 11 0.19 -2.69 7.40
CA GLN A 11 0.85 -3.47 6.37
C GLN A 11 0.50 -4.96 6.52
N LEU A 12 -0.63 -5.36 5.93
CA LEU A 12 -1.13 -6.73 5.92
C LEU A 12 -1.35 -7.22 4.48
N ASN A 13 -0.48 -8.09 3.97
CA ASN A 13 -0.57 -8.63 2.60
C ASN A 13 -1.73 -9.62 2.41
N GLY A 14 -2.20 -10.20 3.51
CA GLY A 14 -3.20 -11.25 3.54
C GLY A 14 -3.22 -11.96 4.89
N ALA A 15 -4.27 -12.73 5.17
CA ALA A 15 -4.37 -13.52 6.39
C ALA A 15 -5.34 -14.69 6.22
N PHE A 16 -5.25 -15.67 7.11
CA PHE A 16 -6.15 -16.82 7.17
C PHE A 16 -6.24 -17.63 5.87
N GLY A 17 -5.16 -17.65 5.08
CA GLY A 17 -5.07 -18.38 3.81
C GLY A 17 -5.41 -17.55 2.57
N HIS A 18 -5.75 -16.27 2.73
CA HIS A 18 -6.13 -15.38 1.63
C HIS A 18 -5.07 -14.29 1.42
N ASP A 19 -4.55 -14.19 0.20
CA ASP A 19 -3.59 -13.15 -0.24
C ASP A 19 -4.37 -12.05 -0.98
N PHE A 20 -4.16 -10.79 -0.61
CA PHE A 20 -4.85 -9.66 -1.22
C PHE A 20 -4.36 -9.31 -2.61
N SER A 21 -3.16 -9.78 -3.01
CA SER A 21 -2.61 -9.59 -4.35
C SER A 21 -3.03 -10.69 -5.33
N ASP A 22 -3.71 -11.74 -4.84
CA ASP A 22 -4.26 -12.80 -5.69
C ASP A 22 -5.53 -12.32 -6.41
N VAL A 23 -5.53 -12.48 -7.74
CA VAL A 23 -6.66 -12.13 -8.60
C VAL A 23 -7.88 -13.02 -8.32
N GLU A 24 -7.69 -14.21 -7.76
CA GLU A 24 -8.76 -15.14 -7.39
C GLU A 24 -9.33 -14.86 -5.99
N CYS A 25 -8.68 -14.02 -5.18
CA CYS A 25 -9.18 -13.65 -3.85
C CYS A 25 -10.49 -12.87 -3.96
N THR A 26 -11.58 -13.40 -3.41
CA THR A 26 -12.93 -12.83 -3.59
C THR A 26 -13.29 -11.82 -2.49
N PRO A 27 -14.27 -10.92 -2.72
CA PRO A 27 -14.79 -10.03 -1.68
C PRO A 27 -15.27 -10.76 -0.42
N GLU A 28 -15.81 -11.96 -0.55
CA GLU A 28 -16.25 -12.80 0.58
C GLU A 28 -15.06 -13.28 1.41
N GLN A 29 -13.96 -13.65 0.77
CA GLN A 29 -12.71 -14.01 1.44
C GLN A 29 -12.08 -12.81 2.14
N ILE A 30 -12.11 -11.62 1.52
CA ILE A 30 -11.68 -10.37 2.17
C ILE A 30 -12.55 -10.09 3.41
N LEU A 31 -13.87 -10.29 3.32
CA LEU A 31 -14.77 -10.17 4.47
C LEU A 31 -14.45 -11.17 5.58
N GLU A 32 -14.13 -12.42 5.23
CA GLU A 32 -13.70 -13.44 6.18
C GLU A 32 -12.44 -12.98 6.94
N VAL A 33 -11.44 -12.43 6.24
CA VAL A 33 -10.25 -11.86 6.87
C VAL A 33 -10.62 -10.76 7.85
N ARG A 34 -11.45 -9.79 7.43
CA ARG A 34 -11.92 -8.70 8.28
C ARG A 34 -12.58 -9.21 9.57
N GLN A 35 -13.40 -10.25 9.48
CA GLN A 35 -14.07 -10.85 10.64
C GLN A 35 -13.09 -11.53 11.59
N LYS A 36 -12.17 -12.32 11.03
CA LYS A 36 -11.21 -13.10 11.82
C LYS A 36 -10.14 -12.24 12.47
N LEU A 37 -9.75 -11.10 11.88
CA LEU A 37 -8.80 -10.15 12.48
C LEU A 37 -9.27 -9.63 13.85
N LEU A 38 -10.57 -9.52 14.09
CA LEU A 38 -11.07 -9.09 15.41
C LEU A 38 -10.65 -10.04 16.54
N SER A 39 -10.49 -11.33 16.24
CA SER A 39 -10.02 -12.33 17.23
C SER A 39 -8.54 -12.17 17.60
N THR A 40 -7.76 -11.40 16.83
CA THR A 40 -6.35 -11.09 17.09
C THR A 40 -6.16 -9.71 17.74
N GLY A 41 -7.26 -8.98 17.98
CA GLY A 41 -7.24 -7.62 18.52
C GLY A 41 -7.03 -6.53 17.47
N VAL A 42 -6.90 -6.89 16.17
CA VAL A 42 -6.82 -5.93 15.07
C VAL A 42 -8.22 -5.44 14.72
N THR A 43 -8.44 -4.14 14.89
CA THR A 43 -9.73 -3.48 14.63
C THR A 43 -9.75 -2.65 13.37
N ALA A 44 -8.57 -2.28 12.86
CA ALA A 44 -8.41 -1.59 11.59
C ALA A 44 -7.13 -2.05 10.90
N PHE A 45 -7.08 -2.03 9.57
CA PHE A 45 -5.91 -2.42 8.82
C PHE A 45 -5.87 -1.80 7.41
N CYS A 46 -4.68 -1.80 6.81
CA CYS A 46 -4.48 -1.50 5.39
C CYS A 46 -4.29 -2.83 4.63
N PRO A 47 -5.24 -3.24 3.77
CA PRO A 47 -4.99 -4.32 2.82
C PRO A 47 -3.80 -3.94 1.94
N THR A 48 -2.76 -4.76 1.95
CA THR A 48 -1.51 -4.47 1.26
C THR A 48 -1.43 -5.26 -0.03
N VAL A 49 -1.31 -4.56 -1.15
CA VAL A 49 -1.09 -5.17 -2.46
C VAL A 49 0.36 -4.95 -2.84
N ILE A 50 1.11 -6.05 -3.00
CA ILE A 50 2.54 -6.00 -3.32
C ILE A 50 2.78 -5.73 -4.81
N SER A 51 4.03 -5.46 -5.17
CA SER A 51 4.50 -5.34 -6.56
C SER A 51 3.84 -6.36 -7.47
N SER A 52 2.97 -5.88 -8.34
CA SER A 52 2.17 -6.67 -9.27
C SER A 52 2.13 -6.03 -10.64
N ALA A 53 1.74 -6.79 -11.67
CA ALA A 53 1.52 -6.25 -13.01
C ALA A 53 0.33 -5.28 -13.05
N GLN A 54 0.29 -4.38 -14.03
CA GLN A 54 -0.82 -3.42 -14.20
C GLN A 54 -2.19 -4.11 -14.26
N ASP A 55 -2.30 -5.20 -15.03
CA ASP A 55 -3.53 -5.99 -15.15
C ASP A 55 -3.97 -6.61 -13.81
N THR A 56 -3.03 -6.95 -12.93
CA THR A 56 -3.33 -7.46 -11.59
C THR A 56 -3.93 -6.35 -10.73
N TYR A 57 -3.33 -5.15 -10.71
CA TYR A 57 -3.88 -4.02 -9.97
C TYR A 57 -5.30 -3.70 -10.41
N ALA A 58 -5.55 -3.59 -11.73
CA ALA A 58 -6.90 -3.35 -12.26
C ALA A 58 -7.94 -4.37 -11.79
N LYS A 59 -7.54 -5.64 -11.64
CA LYS A 59 -8.40 -6.74 -11.16
C LYS A 59 -8.56 -6.81 -9.65
N VAL A 60 -7.66 -6.22 -8.87
CA VAL A 60 -7.59 -6.42 -7.42
C VAL A 60 -8.08 -5.19 -6.66
N LEU A 61 -7.66 -3.97 -7.06
CA LEU A 61 -7.87 -2.77 -6.26
C LEU A 61 -9.35 -2.45 -6.04
N HIS A 62 -10.21 -2.70 -7.03
CA HIS A 62 -11.65 -2.46 -6.93
C HIS A 62 -12.38 -3.35 -5.90
N LYS A 63 -11.75 -4.45 -5.45
CA LYS A 63 -12.32 -5.34 -4.43
C LYS A 63 -12.26 -4.72 -3.03
N PHE A 64 -11.40 -3.72 -2.83
CA PHE A 64 -11.19 -3.08 -1.54
C PHE A 64 -11.88 -1.73 -1.49
N LYS A 65 -12.91 -1.65 -0.64
CA LYS A 65 -13.57 -0.40 -0.31
C LYS A 65 -13.20 0.02 1.10
N ARG A 66 -12.88 1.30 1.28
CA ARG A 66 -12.66 1.88 2.61
C ARG A 66 -13.90 1.70 3.48
N THR A 67 -13.72 1.29 4.73
CA THR A 67 -14.81 1.08 5.71
C THR A 67 -14.51 1.78 7.03
N ASP A 68 -14.05 3.02 6.99
CA ASP A 68 -13.55 3.76 8.16
C ASP A 68 -14.57 4.76 8.74
N ASP A 69 -15.87 4.41 8.71
CA ASP A 69 -16.96 5.23 9.22
C ASP A 69 -17.04 5.33 10.76
N GLY A 70 -16.01 4.85 11.46
CA GLY A 70 -15.94 4.83 12.92
C GLY A 70 -16.68 3.65 13.56
N HIS A 71 -17.33 2.80 12.78
CA HIS A 71 -18.03 1.62 13.27
C HIS A 71 -17.37 0.34 12.78
N ILE A 72 -17.22 -0.66 13.67
CA ILE A 72 -16.75 -1.99 13.30
C ILE A 72 -17.98 -2.82 12.94
N VAL A 73 -18.50 -2.58 11.74
CA VAL A 73 -19.68 -3.32 11.23
C VAL A 73 -19.17 -4.47 10.36
N HIS A 74 -19.53 -5.69 10.75
CA HIS A 74 -19.18 -6.94 10.05
C HIS A 74 -17.70 -7.34 10.04
N GLY A 75 -16.78 -6.58 10.63
CA GLY A 75 -15.36 -6.94 10.71
C GLY A 75 -14.44 -5.72 10.90
N ALA A 76 -13.14 -5.96 11.03
CA ALA A 76 -12.12 -4.91 11.11
C ALA A 76 -12.21 -3.93 9.93
N ASN A 77 -11.89 -2.66 10.19
CA ASN A 77 -12.04 -1.58 9.23
C ASN A 77 -10.86 -1.53 8.26
N MET A 78 -11.17 -1.47 6.97
CA MET A 78 -10.16 -1.21 5.94
C MET A 78 -9.97 0.31 5.85
N VAL A 79 -8.84 0.81 6.36
CA VAL A 79 -8.55 2.26 6.41
C VAL A 79 -7.89 2.77 5.14
N GLY A 80 -8.00 2.03 4.04
CA GLY A 80 -7.42 2.33 2.74
C GLY A 80 -6.33 1.33 2.38
N LEU A 81 -6.05 1.21 1.10
CA LEU A 81 -5.04 0.32 0.56
C LEU A 81 -3.63 0.79 0.94
N HIS A 82 -2.74 -0.18 1.12
CA HIS A 82 -1.30 0.03 1.06
C HIS A 82 -0.79 -0.57 -0.25
N LEU A 83 -0.20 0.26 -1.11
CA LEU A 83 0.45 -0.19 -2.34
C LEU A 83 1.95 -0.33 -2.07
N GLU A 84 2.44 -1.56 -1.94
CA GLU A 84 3.83 -1.87 -1.62
C GLU A 84 4.61 -2.22 -2.89
N GLY A 85 5.20 -1.21 -3.52
CA GLY A 85 5.74 -1.31 -4.88
C GLY A 85 4.65 -1.22 -5.97
N PRO A 86 5.02 -1.23 -7.26
CA PRO A 86 6.22 -1.87 -7.81
C PRO A 86 7.43 -0.95 -7.99
N PHE A 87 7.33 0.30 -7.55
CA PHE A 87 8.37 1.32 -7.66
C PHE A 87 9.43 1.18 -6.56
N ILE A 88 10.08 0.01 -6.52
CA ILE A 88 11.08 -0.36 -5.50
C ILE A 88 12.40 -0.81 -6.12
N ASN A 89 13.49 -0.77 -5.36
CA ASN A 89 14.81 -1.10 -5.86
C ASN A 89 14.96 -2.60 -6.10
N LYS A 90 15.36 -2.99 -7.31
CA LYS A 90 15.57 -4.41 -7.71
C LYS A 90 16.57 -5.15 -6.81
N GLN A 91 17.60 -4.46 -6.31
CA GLN A 91 18.59 -5.05 -5.41
C GLN A 91 18.02 -5.32 -4.00
N ARG A 92 16.88 -4.72 -3.67
CA ARG A 92 16.17 -4.84 -2.39
C ARG A 92 14.77 -5.44 -2.58
N LYS A 93 14.54 -6.17 -3.67
CA LYS A 93 13.23 -6.72 -4.02
C LYS A 93 12.63 -7.66 -2.97
N GLY A 94 13.44 -8.35 -2.16
CA GLY A 94 12.93 -9.35 -1.22
C GLY A 94 12.04 -10.39 -1.91
N ALA A 95 10.80 -10.52 -1.46
CA ALA A 95 9.79 -11.43 -2.03
C ALA A 95 9.09 -10.88 -3.29
N HIS A 96 9.33 -9.62 -3.67
CA HIS A 96 8.71 -9.01 -4.84
C HIS A 96 9.31 -9.60 -6.12
N LYS A 97 8.43 -9.96 -7.06
CA LYS A 97 8.78 -10.46 -8.39
C LYS A 97 9.52 -9.38 -9.17
N GLU A 98 10.72 -9.69 -9.64
CA GLU A 98 11.59 -8.69 -10.27
C GLU A 98 11.04 -8.23 -11.63
N GLU A 99 10.38 -9.15 -12.33
CA GLU A 99 9.80 -8.97 -13.66
C GLU A 99 8.68 -7.93 -13.69
N VAL A 100 8.07 -7.61 -12.54
CA VAL A 100 7.02 -6.58 -12.45
C VAL A 100 7.55 -5.24 -11.91
N LEU A 101 8.80 -5.18 -11.43
CA LEU A 101 9.37 -3.95 -10.88
C LEU A 101 9.66 -2.94 -11.99
N VAL A 102 9.28 -1.69 -11.76
CA VAL A 102 9.40 -0.60 -12.71
C VAL A 102 9.84 0.67 -12.00
N ASP A 103 10.61 1.51 -12.68
CA ASP A 103 10.98 2.83 -12.19
C ASP A 103 9.87 3.84 -12.52
N PRO A 104 9.59 4.82 -11.65
CA PRO A 104 8.60 5.86 -11.92
C PRO A 104 9.19 6.97 -12.79
N GLU A 105 9.73 6.64 -13.97
CA GLU A 105 10.53 7.57 -14.79
C GLU A 105 9.81 8.89 -15.12
N GLU A 106 8.48 8.84 -15.28
CA GLU A 106 7.63 10.01 -15.56
C GLU A 106 6.94 10.55 -14.30
N GLY A 107 7.45 10.21 -13.11
CA GLY A 107 6.92 10.60 -11.83
C GLY A 107 5.52 10.04 -11.60
N ILE A 108 4.59 10.90 -11.16
CA ILE A 108 3.23 10.49 -10.81
C ILE A 108 2.48 9.82 -11.98
N LYS A 109 2.79 10.18 -13.23
CA LYS A 109 2.15 9.57 -14.41
C LYS A 109 2.42 8.07 -14.50
N SER A 110 3.65 7.65 -14.20
CA SER A 110 3.99 6.22 -14.16
C SER A 110 3.18 5.48 -13.09
N LEU A 111 2.90 6.12 -11.96
CA LEU A 111 2.06 5.54 -10.91
C LEU A 111 0.58 5.49 -11.34
N ASP A 112 0.07 6.58 -11.93
CA ASP A 112 -1.30 6.65 -12.45
C ASP A 112 -1.56 5.56 -13.51
N GLU A 113 -0.61 5.34 -14.42
CA GLU A 113 -0.68 4.27 -15.42
C GLU A 113 -0.61 2.88 -14.77
N ARG A 114 0.24 2.70 -13.76
CA ARG A 114 0.46 1.39 -13.15
C ARG A 114 -0.69 0.93 -12.26
N TYR A 115 -1.24 1.84 -11.45
CA TYR A 115 -2.29 1.51 -10.48
C TYR A 115 -3.69 1.84 -10.97
N GLY A 116 -3.84 2.75 -11.94
CA GLY A 116 -5.10 3.40 -12.29
C GLY A 116 -5.26 4.71 -11.51
N ALA A 117 -5.36 5.83 -12.22
CA ALA A 117 -5.41 7.17 -11.66
C ALA A 117 -6.58 7.37 -10.67
N GLU A 118 -7.69 6.67 -10.90
CA GLU A 118 -8.89 6.67 -10.04
C GLU A 118 -8.64 6.06 -8.65
N PHE A 119 -7.68 5.15 -8.54
CA PHE A 119 -7.31 4.51 -7.28
C PHE A 119 -6.27 5.31 -6.50
N LEU A 120 -5.47 6.16 -7.16
CA LEU A 120 -4.48 7.01 -6.48
C LEU A 120 -5.11 8.26 -5.88
N SER A 121 -6.08 8.05 -5.00
CA SER A 121 -6.71 9.07 -4.17
C SER A 121 -6.79 8.60 -2.72
N ARG A 122 -6.89 9.55 -1.79
CA ARG A 122 -7.05 9.27 -0.35
C ARG A 122 -8.30 8.45 -0.01
N ASP A 123 -9.30 8.44 -0.89
CA ASP A 123 -10.53 7.66 -0.70
C ASP A 123 -10.29 6.16 -0.89
N HIS A 124 -9.24 5.77 -1.62
CA HIS A 124 -8.89 4.38 -1.90
C HIS A 124 -7.57 3.96 -1.24
N VAL A 125 -6.52 4.77 -1.38
CA VAL A 125 -5.15 4.45 -0.95
C VAL A 125 -4.76 5.30 0.24
N ALA A 126 -4.31 4.65 1.32
CA ALA A 126 -3.78 5.32 2.50
C ALA A 126 -2.26 5.48 2.44
N LEU A 127 -1.57 4.49 1.88
CA LEU A 127 -0.12 4.36 1.93
C LEU A 127 0.44 3.85 0.60
N VAL A 128 1.57 4.41 0.17
CA VAL A 128 2.39 3.88 -0.92
C VAL A 128 3.81 3.68 -0.41
N THR A 129 4.37 2.49 -0.58
CA THR A 129 5.80 2.24 -0.37
C THR A 129 6.53 2.28 -1.70
N LEU A 130 7.58 3.11 -1.78
CA LEU A 130 8.46 3.22 -2.94
C LEU A 130 9.91 3.51 -2.54
N ALA A 131 10.84 3.30 -3.45
CA ALA A 131 12.25 3.58 -3.26
C ALA A 131 12.58 5.02 -3.74
N PRO A 132 12.99 5.95 -2.85
CA PRO A 132 13.16 7.37 -3.18
C PRO A 132 14.34 7.66 -4.12
N GLU A 133 15.29 6.73 -4.24
CA GLU A 133 16.44 6.88 -5.13
C GLU A 133 16.15 6.60 -6.60
N LEU A 134 14.96 6.04 -6.93
CA LEU A 134 14.60 5.73 -8.30
C LEU A 134 14.37 7.01 -9.11
N LYS A 135 14.68 6.93 -10.41
CA LYS A 135 14.46 8.04 -11.33
C LYS A 135 12.97 8.41 -11.35
N GLY A 136 12.67 9.68 -11.07
CA GLY A 136 11.30 10.21 -11.02
C GLY A 136 10.54 9.96 -9.71
N ALA A 137 11.13 9.30 -8.71
CA ALA A 137 10.48 9.05 -7.43
C ALA A 137 10.17 10.35 -6.66
N LEU A 138 11.10 11.31 -6.61
CA LEU A 138 10.92 12.57 -5.86
C LEU A 138 9.67 13.38 -6.30
N PRO A 139 9.46 13.68 -7.60
CA PRO A 139 8.23 14.36 -8.02
C PRO A 139 6.97 13.49 -7.79
N ALA A 140 7.07 12.16 -7.90
CA ALA A 140 5.93 11.28 -7.56
C ALA A 140 5.57 11.36 -6.07
N ILE A 141 6.56 11.36 -5.17
CA ILE A 141 6.37 11.52 -3.72
C ILE A 141 5.65 12.83 -3.41
N ALA A 142 6.11 13.94 -4.00
CA ALA A 142 5.52 15.26 -3.79
C ALA A 142 4.02 15.27 -4.19
N GLU A 143 3.68 14.62 -5.30
CA GLU A 143 2.31 14.59 -5.79
C GLU A 143 1.40 13.62 -5.02
N LEU A 144 1.91 12.47 -4.60
CA LEU A 144 1.19 11.57 -3.68
C LEU A 144 0.84 12.31 -2.37
N ARG A 145 1.79 13.08 -1.83
CA ARG A 145 1.55 13.91 -0.65
C ARG A 145 0.47 14.95 -0.90
N GLN A 146 0.49 15.65 -2.06
CA GLN A 146 -0.57 16.61 -2.41
C GLN A 146 -1.95 15.94 -2.54
N ARG A 147 -2.00 14.68 -2.99
CA ARG A 147 -3.21 13.85 -3.03
C ARG A 147 -3.63 13.31 -1.66
N GLY A 148 -2.90 13.63 -0.60
CA GLY A 148 -3.20 13.21 0.77
C GLY A 148 -2.87 11.74 1.07
N ILE A 149 -2.03 11.11 0.25
CA ILE A 149 -1.56 9.74 0.41
C ILE A 149 -0.25 9.76 1.19
N THR A 150 -0.12 8.89 2.18
CA THR A 150 1.13 8.75 2.95
C THR A 150 2.15 8.02 2.09
N VAL A 151 3.41 8.47 2.11
CA VAL A 151 4.49 7.79 1.39
C VAL A 151 5.50 7.23 2.38
N SER A 152 5.78 5.94 2.24
CA SER A 152 6.82 5.21 2.97
C SER A 152 8.02 4.96 2.06
N ALA A 153 9.23 5.18 2.57
CA ALA A 153 10.43 4.64 1.94
C ALA A 153 10.64 3.19 2.38
N GLY A 154 10.75 2.29 1.41
CA GLY A 154 10.99 0.87 1.64
C GLY A 154 11.58 0.20 0.42
N HIS A 155 12.16 -0.99 0.60
CA HIS A 155 12.85 -1.72 -0.48
C HIS A 155 13.83 -0.84 -1.26
N SER A 156 14.63 -0.07 -0.53
CA SER A 156 15.48 1.01 -1.05
C SER A 156 16.94 0.75 -0.72
N SER A 157 17.82 1.11 -1.65
CA SER A 157 19.28 1.23 -1.46
C SER A 157 19.71 2.70 -1.41
N ALA A 158 18.80 3.62 -1.08
CA ALA A 158 19.10 5.05 -0.99
C ALA A 158 20.24 5.30 -0.01
N ASN A 159 21.19 6.13 -0.44
CA ASN A 159 22.14 6.72 0.49
C ASN A 159 21.47 7.84 1.32
N ILE A 160 22.18 8.38 2.29
CA ILE A 160 21.64 9.40 3.20
C ILE A 160 21.12 10.65 2.45
N GLN A 161 21.79 11.09 1.38
CA GLN A 161 21.38 12.27 0.61
C GLN A 161 20.07 12.00 -0.14
N GLN A 162 19.92 10.82 -0.73
CA GLN A 162 18.71 10.41 -1.43
C GLN A 162 17.55 10.20 -0.46
N ALA A 163 17.80 9.62 0.73
CA ALA A 163 16.81 9.47 1.77
C ALA A 163 16.30 10.82 2.28
N VAL A 164 17.20 11.77 2.56
CA VAL A 164 16.85 13.14 2.96
C VAL A 164 16.03 13.84 1.87
N ALA A 165 16.45 13.74 0.60
CA ALA A 165 15.69 14.30 -0.51
C ALA A 165 14.27 13.70 -0.61
N GLY A 166 14.11 12.41 -0.30
CA GLY A 166 12.80 11.75 -0.22
C GLY A 166 11.93 12.29 0.92
N VAL A 167 12.50 12.52 2.10
CA VAL A 167 11.81 13.14 3.25
C VAL A 167 11.40 14.57 2.89
N ASP A 168 12.30 15.36 2.31
CA ASP A 168 12.03 16.73 1.86
C ASP A 168 10.90 16.78 0.83
N ALA A 169 10.82 15.78 -0.07
CA ALA A 169 9.74 15.65 -1.05
C ALA A 169 8.40 15.27 -0.40
N GLY A 170 8.39 14.57 0.74
CA GLY A 170 7.16 14.25 1.47
C GLY A 170 7.07 12.86 2.11
N ILE A 171 8.14 12.05 2.10
CA ILE A 171 8.15 10.78 2.83
C ILE A 171 8.01 11.05 4.33
N THR A 172 7.10 10.31 4.97
CA THR A 172 6.81 10.43 6.41
C THR A 172 6.84 9.08 7.13
N MET A 173 7.10 7.99 6.41
CA MET A 173 7.16 6.63 6.94
C MET A 173 8.36 5.84 6.38
N LEU A 174 8.73 4.78 7.09
CA LEU A 174 9.72 3.79 6.68
C LEU A 174 9.14 2.39 6.91
N THR A 175 9.34 1.50 5.94
CA THR A 175 8.89 0.09 5.95
C THR A 175 10.00 -0.81 5.46
#